data_AF-A0A936AQB8-F1
#
_entry.id   AF-A0A936AQB8-F1
#
_cell.length_a   1.000
_cell.length_b   1.000
_cell.length_c   1.000
_cell.angle_alpha   90.00
_cell.angle_beta   90.00
_cell.angle_gamma   90.00
#
_symmetry.space_group_name_H-M   'P 1'
#
loop_
_entity.id
_entity.type
_entity.pdbx_description
1 polymer ?
#
loop_
_entity_poly.entity_id
_entity_poly.type
_entity_poly.pdbx_seq_one_letter_code
_entity_poly.pdbx_strand_id
1 'polypeptide(L)'
;MMTTSRSVAVLLLLLSAGCTHNTTPSPDPLAATEAEFLRFLDSANALGAIESGLYREYGGRDLAAWQALEKRHRAQLGAKFSAIDETKLTADQANALAAMRRTFGDYASASSDGASPPVCADRSRTDLDFTTMTEVLSACFREIGNNMRFEGRTIDRGSALQLLHDIEEPARRKAVFDAFLPLWAALNGNNEPDSPYRRTIGMAAEEARKNGSYVDQAAKAIGITNAELERWLIEMLDAWRIASDPAPIEPWDFRYTTGEANRRLAVAIPPEVLVPINQRFYADLGADPGKLGVVHDLAARADKSPLAYCDFLVRGRYEADGRWRPTRALVVGTYPVGGLFSLHELVHENGHAVHISAIRNRPAFTDWPDTLFTEAFADVPSWSVFEPQWQRKYLGKEVEPETALRAQFGNVILDVTWSLFELRLLRDPSSDPNLVWTEITSHFLHIEPHPEMPWWAMRVQLGGSPGYMVNYGLGAVLTAEIRKRTAEAIGPIDAGNPRWYAWTSEQLLRFGSERNTQRLMQDFLGRPPTSQAVLEQIRRRN
;
A
#
# COMPACT_ATOMS: atom_id res chain seq x y z
N MET A 1 -52.01 66.17 2.07
CA MET A 1 -50.55 66.38 2.20
C MET A 1 -49.86 65.29 1.38
N MET A 2 -49.53 65.57 0.11
CA MET A 2 -48.19 65.91 -0.40
C MET A 2 -47.20 64.72 -0.29
N THR A 3 -47.06 63.86 -1.32
CA THR A 3 -46.16 63.96 -2.51
C THR A 3 -44.66 63.90 -2.22
N THR A 4 -43.96 62.93 -2.80
CA THR A 4 -42.70 63.01 -3.60
C THR A 4 -42.10 61.60 -3.73
N SER A 5 -41.26 61.20 -4.70
CA SER A 5 -40.96 61.61 -6.07
C SER A 5 -40.06 60.51 -6.68
N ARG A 6 -39.93 60.53 -8.00
CA ARG A 6 -39.24 59.61 -8.92
C ARG A 6 -37.72 59.49 -8.69
N SER A 7 -37.11 58.42 -9.19
CA SER A 7 -36.03 58.51 -10.20
C SER A 7 -35.74 57.18 -10.89
N VAL A 8 -35.73 57.24 -12.22
CA VAL A 8 -35.35 56.21 -13.18
C VAL A 8 -33.88 56.45 -13.56
N ALA A 9 -33.05 55.41 -13.52
CA ALA A 9 -31.72 55.42 -14.12
C ALA A 9 -31.60 54.25 -15.10
N VAL A 10 -31.53 54.58 -16.38
CA VAL A 10 -31.28 53.66 -17.50
C VAL A 10 -29.76 53.52 -17.63
N LEU A 11 -29.23 52.32 -17.45
CA LEU A 11 -27.81 52.00 -17.69
C LEU A 11 -27.66 51.43 -19.10
N LEU A 12 -26.92 52.12 -19.97
CA LEU A 12 -26.52 51.63 -21.28
C LEU A 12 -25.49 50.49 -21.12
N LEU A 13 -25.82 49.31 -21.65
CA LEU A 13 -24.90 48.19 -21.86
C LEU A 13 -24.18 48.37 -23.20
N LEU A 14 -22.87 48.64 -23.15
CA LEU A 14 -21.97 48.56 -24.30
C LEU A 14 -21.59 47.08 -24.52
N LEU A 15 -22.15 46.48 -25.57
CA LEU A 15 -21.75 45.17 -26.10
C LEU A 15 -20.47 45.33 -26.93
N SER A 16 -19.31 45.02 -26.34
CA SER A 16 -18.08 44.75 -27.09
C SER A 16 -18.15 43.32 -27.65
N ALA A 17 -18.46 43.21 -28.93
CA ALA A 17 -18.32 41.98 -29.70
C ALA A 17 -16.82 41.64 -29.86
N GLY A 18 -16.29 40.86 -28.91
CA GLY A 18 -14.99 40.22 -29.06
C GLY A 18 -15.10 39.08 -30.07
N CYS A 19 -14.38 39.19 -31.18
CA CYS A 19 -14.20 38.09 -32.14
C CYS A 19 -13.48 36.93 -31.44
N THR A 20 -14.22 35.92 -30.96
CA THR A 20 -13.63 34.64 -30.58
C THR A 20 -13.15 33.94 -31.84
N HIS A 21 -11.84 34.00 -32.10
CA HIS A 21 -11.21 33.10 -33.05
C HIS A 21 -11.45 31.67 -32.56
N ASN A 22 -12.31 30.94 -33.25
CA ASN A 22 -12.41 29.48 -33.14
C ASN A 22 -11.13 28.89 -33.74
N THR A 23 -10.02 28.96 -33.01
CA THR A 23 -8.87 28.11 -33.27
C THR A 23 -9.28 26.70 -32.92
N THR A 24 -9.54 25.88 -33.94
CA THR A 24 -9.66 24.43 -33.78
C THR A 24 -8.44 23.97 -32.98
N PRO A 25 -8.61 23.29 -31.83
CA PRO A 25 -7.47 22.85 -31.05
C PRO A 25 -6.57 22.01 -31.94
N SER A 26 -5.28 22.37 -31.99
CA SER A 26 -4.29 21.50 -32.64
C SER A 26 -4.41 20.11 -32.01
N PRO A 27 -4.45 19.03 -32.81
CA PRO A 27 -4.56 17.68 -32.27
C PRO A 27 -3.43 17.43 -31.27
N ASP A 28 -3.78 16.88 -30.09
CA ASP A 28 -2.79 16.58 -29.05
C ASP A 28 -1.77 15.56 -29.59
N PRO A 29 -0.47 15.92 -29.71
CA PRO A 29 0.57 15.05 -30.24
C PRO A 29 0.72 13.73 -29.46
N LEU A 30 0.25 13.67 -28.21
CA LEU A 30 0.33 12.46 -27.38
C LEU A 30 -0.88 11.54 -27.47
N ALA A 31 -2.01 11.98 -28.05
CA ALA A 31 -3.27 11.22 -27.99
C ALA A 31 -3.15 9.79 -28.53
N ALA A 32 -2.42 9.59 -29.64
CA ALA A 32 -2.20 8.28 -30.22
C ALA A 32 -1.23 7.39 -29.40
N THR A 33 -0.31 8.01 -28.64
CA THR A 33 0.61 7.31 -27.74
C THR A 33 -0.10 6.91 -26.46
N GLU A 34 -0.92 7.80 -25.91
CA GLU A 34 -1.77 7.55 -24.75
C GLU A 34 -2.80 6.44 -24.98
N ALA A 35 -3.44 6.42 -26.15
CA ALA A 35 -4.35 5.34 -26.51
C ALA A 35 -3.65 3.99 -26.57
N GLU A 36 -2.40 3.96 -27.06
CA GLU A 36 -1.60 2.74 -27.12
C GLU A 36 -1.09 2.31 -25.74
N PHE A 37 -0.72 3.30 -24.90
CA PHE A 37 -0.33 3.08 -23.51
C PHE A 37 -1.44 2.40 -22.70
N LEU A 38 -2.70 2.83 -22.84
CA LEU A 38 -3.80 2.15 -22.16
C LEU A 38 -4.05 0.72 -22.66
N ARG A 39 -3.84 0.43 -23.95
CA ARG A 39 -3.97 -0.95 -24.46
C ARG A 39 -2.89 -1.86 -23.92
N PHE A 40 -1.67 -1.32 -23.80
CA PHE A 40 -0.57 -1.99 -23.12
C PHE A 40 -0.93 -2.30 -21.67
N LEU A 41 -1.37 -1.31 -20.89
CA LEU A 41 -1.78 -1.51 -19.49
C LEU A 41 -2.94 -2.50 -19.34
N ASP A 42 -3.97 -2.42 -20.18
CA ASP A 42 -5.09 -3.37 -20.14
C ASP A 42 -4.64 -4.80 -20.41
N SER A 43 -3.69 -4.98 -21.33
CA SER A 43 -3.15 -6.30 -21.65
C SER A 43 -2.33 -6.84 -20.49
N ALA A 44 -1.48 -6.01 -19.88
CA ALA A 44 -0.70 -6.40 -18.70
C ALA A 44 -1.59 -6.73 -17.49
N ASN A 45 -2.62 -5.93 -17.23
CA ASN A 45 -3.60 -6.18 -16.16
C ASN A 45 -4.39 -7.48 -16.40
N ALA A 46 -4.75 -7.77 -17.66
CA ALA A 46 -5.42 -9.02 -18.01
C ALA A 46 -4.52 -10.24 -17.80
N LEU A 47 -3.22 -10.11 -18.10
CA LEU A 47 -2.23 -11.15 -17.79
C LEU A 47 -2.13 -11.40 -16.28
N GLY A 48 -1.91 -10.35 -15.49
CA GLY A 48 -1.84 -10.49 -14.03
C GLY A 48 -3.09 -11.12 -13.42
N ALA A 49 -4.28 -10.82 -13.97
CA ALA A 49 -5.54 -11.43 -13.53
C ALA A 49 -5.66 -12.93 -13.89
N ILE A 50 -5.06 -13.39 -14.99
CA ILE A 50 -5.03 -14.81 -15.36
C ILE A 50 -3.94 -15.54 -14.57
N GLU A 51 -2.74 -14.94 -14.47
CA GLU A 51 -1.59 -15.49 -13.76
C GLU A 51 -1.82 -15.62 -12.26
N SER A 52 -2.67 -14.77 -11.67
CA SER A 52 -3.11 -14.95 -10.28
C SER A 52 -3.96 -16.21 -10.06
N GLY A 53 -4.42 -16.87 -11.13
CA GLY A 53 -5.30 -18.03 -11.09
C GLY A 53 -6.78 -17.69 -10.94
N LEU A 54 -7.15 -16.40 -10.91
CA LEU A 54 -8.54 -15.96 -10.80
C LEU A 54 -9.36 -16.34 -12.05
N TYR A 55 -8.75 -16.18 -13.22
CA TYR A 55 -9.38 -16.46 -14.50
C TYR A 55 -8.57 -17.48 -15.31
N ARG A 56 -9.25 -18.37 -16.03
CA ARG A 56 -8.62 -19.16 -17.11
C ARG A 56 -8.52 -18.35 -18.40
N GLU A 57 -9.52 -17.50 -18.64
CA GLU A 57 -9.59 -16.55 -19.74
C GLU A 57 -10.23 -15.25 -19.24
N TYR A 58 -9.82 -14.13 -19.79
CA TYR A 58 -10.38 -12.82 -19.49
C TYR A 58 -10.78 -12.11 -20.78
N GLY A 59 -12.04 -11.64 -20.86
CA GLY A 59 -12.55 -11.01 -22.08
C GLY A 59 -12.57 -11.94 -23.32
N GLY A 60 -12.75 -13.25 -23.12
CA GLY A 60 -12.76 -14.26 -24.19
C GLY A 60 -11.38 -14.53 -24.80
N ARG A 61 -10.31 -14.36 -24.01
CA ARG A 61 -8.91 -14.58 -24.39
C ARG A 61 -8.18 -15.31 -23.28
N ASP A 62 -7.43 -16.34 -23.65
CA ASP A 62 -6.55 -17.08 -22.76
C ASP A 62 -5.22 -16.33 -22.52
N LEU A 63 -4.36 -16.94 -21.70
CA LEU A 63 -3.04 -16.42 -21.36
C LEU A 63 -2.19 -16.14 -22.60
N ALA A 64 -2.10 -17.10 -23.52
CA ALA A 64 -1.27 -16.99 -24.72
C ALA A 64 -1.73 -15.84 -25.64
N ALA A 65 -3.05 -15.68 -25.79
CA ALA A 65 -3.61 -14.58 -26.57
C ALA A 65 -3.30 -13.20 -25.95
N TRP A 66 -3.40 -13.07 -24.62
CA TRP A 66 -3.05 -11.83 -23.93
C TRP A 66 -1.55 -11.54 -23.96
N GLN A 67 -0.69 -12.57 -23.84
CA GLN A 67 0.76 -12.40 -23.92
C GLN A 67 1.16 -11.88 -25.30
N ALA A 68 0.55 -12.41 -26.36
CA ALA A 68 0.78 -11.92 -27.72
C ALA A 68 0.31 -10.47 -27.94
N LEU A 69 -0.79 -10.05 -27.28
CA LEU A 69 -1.29 -8.67 -27.34
C LEU A 69 -0.39 -7.71 -26.56
N GLU A 70 -0.02 -8.06 -25.33
CA GLU A 70 0.87 -7.27 -24.50
C GLU A 70 2.19 -7.00 -25.24
N LYS A 71 2.83 -8.05 -25.78
CA LYS A 71 4.10 -7.92 -26.51
C LYS A 71 3.98 -6.99 -27.72
N ARG A 72 2.85 -7.09 -28.44
CA ARG A 72 2.55 -6.21 -29.59
C ARG A 72 2.39 -4.77 -29.15
N HIS A 73 1.57 -4.51 -28.13
CA HIS A 73 1.30 -3.18 -27.62
C HIS A 73 2.55 -2.54 -27.02
N ARG A 74 3.37 -3.33 -26.31
CA ARG A 74 4.69 -2.92 -25.80
C ARG A 74 5.62 -2.46 -26.92
N ALA A 75 5.76 -3.24 -27.99
CA ALA A 75 6.60 -2.89 -29.13
C ALA A 75 6.09 -1.62 -29.85
N GLN A 76 4.77 -1.52 -30.07
CA GLN A 76 4.16 -0.34 -30.69
C GLN A 76 4.32 0.91 -29.85
N LEU A 77 4.13 0.81 -28.55
CA LEU A 77 4.32 1.91 -27.61
C LEU A 77 5.78 2.37 -27.57
N GLY A 78 6.74 1.44 -27.50
CA GLY A 78 8.16 1.75 -27.56
C GLY A 78 8.53 2.53 -28.83
N ALA A 79 8.06 2.08 -29.99
CA ALA A 79 8.26 2.78 -31.26
C ALA A 79 7.64 4.21 -31.25
N LYS A 80 6.45 4.37 -30.65
CA LYS A 80 5.82 5.68 -30.49
C LYS A 80 6.62 6.59 -29.57
N PHE A 81 7.14 6.10 -28.44
CA PHE A 81 8.00 6.88 -27.56
C PHE A 81 9.26 7.38 -28.25
N SER A 82 9.87 6.57 -29.12
CA SER A 82 11.06 6.96 -29.89
C SER A 82 10.77 7.97 -31.00
N ALA A 83 9.53 8.02 -31.50
CA ALA A 83 9.12 8.93 -32.57
C ALA A 83 8.71 10.33 -32.08
N ILE A 84 8.53 10.53 -30.77
CA ILE A 84 8.13 11.83 -30.22
C ILE A 84 9.33 12.77 -30.16
N ASP A 85 9.20 13.93 -30.80
CA ASP A 85 10.13 15.04 -30.67
C ASP A 85 9.80 15.86 -29.42
N GLU A 86 10.51 15.60 -28.32
CA GLU A 86 10.29 16.24 -27.02
C GLU A 86 10.49 17.76 -27.04
N THR A 87 11.26 18.28 -28.00
CA THR A 87 11.49 19.73 -28.14
C THR A 87 10.26 20.50 -28.58
N LYS A 88 9.25 19.80 -29.10
CA LYS A 88 7.97 20.36 -29.54
C LYS A 88 6.85 20.22 -28.50
N LEU A 89 7.12 19.58 -27.37
CA LEU A 89 6.11 19.37 -26.34
C LEU A 89 5.99 20.60 -25.43
N THR A 90 4.78 20.88 -24.97
CA THR A 90 4.57 21.75 -23.81
C THR A 90 5.06 21.06 -22.53
N ALA A 91 5.22 21.81 -21.45
CA ALA A 91 5.60 21.25 -20.15
C ALA A 91 4.63 20.14 -19.68
N ASP A 92 3.31 20.36 -19.84
CA ASP A 92 2.29 19.37 -19.45
C ASP A 92 2.38 18.09 -20.28
N GLN A 93 2.69 18.21 -21.58
CA GLN A 93 2.89 17.06 -22.45
C GLN A 93 4.18 16.32 -22.12
N ALA A 94 5.28 17.03 -21.84
CA ALA A 94 6.52 16.42 -21.40
C ALA A 94 6.32 15.64 -20.08
N ASN A 95 5.54 16.19 -19.14
CA ASN A 95 5.17 15.51 -17.90
C ASN A 95 4.34 14.25 -18.14
N ALA A 96 3.34 14.31 -19.02
CA ALA A 96 2.53 13.16 -19.40
C ALA A 96 3.38 12.06 -20.06
N LEU A 97 4.29 12.42 -20.96
CA LEU A 97 5.22 11.48 -21.57
C LEU A 97 6.15 10.84 -20.54
N ALA A 98 6.67 11.62 -19.60
CA ALA A 98 7.53 11.12 -18.52
C ALA A 98 6.79 10.13 -17.61
N ALA A 99 5.52 10.41 -17.26
CA ALA A 99 4.69 9.50 -16.46
C ALA A 99 4.43 8.17 -17.18
N MET A 100 4.09 8.21 -18.48
CA MET A 100 3.91 7.00 -19.29
C MET A 100 5.20 6.18 -19.38
N ARG A 101 6.36 6.82 -19.59
CA ARG A 101 7.65 6.13 -19.70
C ARG A 101 8.08 5.49 -18.37
N ARG A 102 7.84 6.16 -17.25
CA ARG A 102 8.08 5.60 -15.92
C ARG A 102 7.29 4.30 -15.74
N THR A 103 5.97 4.40 -15.89
CA THR A 103 5.06 3.26 -15.80
C THR A 103 5.46 2.14 -16.77
N PHE A 104 5.79 2.47 -18.01
CA PHE A 104 6.23 1.50 -19.00
C PHE A 104 7.51 0.76 -18.59
N GLY A 105 8.46 1.47 -17.96
CA GLY A 105 9.67 0.90 -17.39
C GLY A 105 9.38 -0.06 -16.23
N ASP A 106 8.46 0.31 -15.33
CA ASP A 106 8.06 -0.50 -14.17
C ASP A 106 7.44 -1.85 -14.58
N TYR A 107 6.75 -1.89 -15.73
CA TYR A 107 6.23 -3.13 -16.30
C TYR A 107 7.25 -3.90 -17.16
N ALA A 108 8.37 -3.29 -17.55
CA ALA A 108 9.40 -3.95 -18.37
C ALA A 108 10.30 -4.86 -17.53
N SER A 109 10.50 -4.56 -16.25
CA SER A 109 11.24 -5.39 -15.30
C SER A 109 10.49 -6.67 -14.90
N ALA A 110 9.16 -6.73 -15.08
CA ALA A 110 8.33 -7.89 -14.70
C ALA A 110 8.24 -8.99 -15.78
N SER A 111 8.72 -8.74 -17.00
CA SER A 111 8.65 -9.71 -18.11
C SER A 111 9.81 -10.69 -18.04
N SER A 112 9.62 -11.85 -17.39
CA SER A 112 10.59 -12.95 -17.45
C SER A 112 10.56 -13.63 -18.83
N ASP A 113 11.71 -13.58 -19.52
CA ASP A 113 11.96 -14.29 -20.78
C ASP A 113 11.99 -15.81 -20.55
N GLY A 114 10.84 -16.48 -20.51
CA GLY A 114 10.72 -17.96 -20.62
C GLY A 114 11.53 -18.81 -19.62
N ALA A 115 12.21 -18.20 -18.67
CA ALA A 115 12.97 -18.86 -17.63
C ALA A 115 12.00 -19.44 -16.60
N SER A 116 12.37 -20.57 -16.00
CA SER A 116 11.61 -21.07 -14.86
C SER A 116 11.66 -20.03 -13.74
N PRO A 117 10.53 -19.77 -13.04
CA PRO A 117 10.52 -18.80 -11.96
C PRO A 117 11.54 -19.21 -10.89
N PRO A 118 12.27 -18.25 -10.28
CA PRO A 118 13.24 -18.59 -9.25
C PRO A 118 12.61 -19.34 -8.08
N VAL A 119 13.35 -20.32 -7.54
CA VAL A 119 12.91 -21.17 -6.43
C VAL A 119 13.75 -20.92 -5.19
N CYS A 120 13.20 -21.21 -4.00
CA CYS A 120 13.92 -20.97 -2.74
C CYS A 120 15.24 -21.76 -2.65
N ALA A 121 15.37 -22.89 -3.35
CA ALA A 121 16.60 -23.67 -3.39
C ALA A 121 17.79 -22.88 -3.98
N ASP A 122 17.54 -21.90 -4.84
CA ASP A 122 18.58 -21.07 -5.47
C ASP A 122 19.23 -20.09 -4.49
N ARG A 123 18.70 -19.92 -3.27
CA ARG A 123 19.21 -18.95 -2.28
C ARG A 123 20.67 -19.15 -1.91
N SER A 124 21.22 -20.36 -2.06
CA SER A 124 22.64 -20.64 -1.80
C SER A 124 23.56 -20.27 -2.96
N ARG A 125 23.02 -19.93 -4.14
CA ARG A 125 23.81 -19.50 -5.29
C ARG A 125 24.38 -18.11 -5.04
N THR A 126 25.68 -17.95 -5.32
CA THR A 126 26.42 -16.70 -5.11
C THR A 126 26.56 -15.86 -6.38
N ASP A 127 26.15 -16.40 -7.53
CA ASP A 127 26.27 -15.78 -8.86
C ASP A 127 24.99 -15.02 -9.30
N LEU A 128 24.02 -14.87 -8.40
CA LEU A 128 22.77 -14.19 -8.68
C LEU A 128 22.94 -12.66 -8.67
N ASP A 129 22.29 -11.98 -9.61
CA ASP A 129 22.14 -10.53 -9.56
C ASP A 129 21.08 -10.11 -8.52
N PHE A 130 20.97 -8.79 -8.29
CA PHE A 130 20.06 -8.26 -7.27
C PHE A 130 18.60 -8.65 -7.52
N THR A 131 18.11 -8.50 -8.76
CA THR A 131 16.71 -8.81 -9.12
C THR A 131 16.40 -10.29 -8.94
N THR A 132 17.26 -11.19 -9.41
CA THR A 132 17.06 -12.62 -9.24
C THR A 132 17.12 -13.00 -7.76
N MET A 133 18.02 -12.38 -7.00
CA MET A 133 18.16 -12.65 -5.57
C MET A 133 16.91 -12.26 -4.76
N THR A 134 16.29 -11.09 -5.03
CA THR A 134 15.04 -10.69 -4.36
C THR A 134 13.86 -11.59 -4.73
N GLU A 135 13.80 -12.08 -5.97
CA GLU A 135 12.80 -13.06 -6.41
C GLU A 135 13.00 -14.43 -5.72
N VAL A 136 14.24 -14.88 -5.56
CA VAL A 136 14.59 -16.11 -4.81
C VAL A 136 14.19 -16.00 -3.34
N LEU A 137 14.47 -14.87 -2.68
CA LEU A 137 14.02 -14.68 -1.30
C LEU A 137 12.49 -14.67 -1.20
N SER A 138 11.81 -14.01 -2.15
CA SER A 138 10.34 -14.04 -2.24
C SER A 138 9.80 -15.45 -2.46
N ALA A 139 10.50 -16.29 -3.23
CA ALA A 139 10.17 -17.70 -3.40
C ALA A 139 10.23 -18.48 -2.07
N CYS A 140 11.19 -18.19 -1.19
CA CYS A 140 11.22 -18.80 0.15
C CYS A 140 9.99 -18.49 0.99
N PHE A 141 9.41 -17.29 0.89
CA PHE A 141 8.14 -16.99 1.56
C PHE A 141 6.98 -17.80 0.98
N ARG A 142 6.94 -18.03 -0.35
CA ARG A 142 5.91 -18.87 -0.97
C ARG A 142 6.07 -20.35 -0.64
N GLU A 143 7.29 -20.87 -0.75
CA GLU A 143 7.55 -22.30 -0.59
C GLU A 143 7.57 -22.74 0.87
N ILE A 144 8.18 -21.94 1.76
CA ILE A 144 8.34 -22.27 3.17
C ILE A 144 7.31 -21.52 4.02
N GLY A 145 7.18 -20.21 3.82
CA GLY A 145 6.27 -19.36 4.62
C GLY A 145 4.79 -19.73 4.48
N ASN A 146 4.36 -20.25 3.33
CA ASN A 146 2.98 -20.75 3.16
C ASN A 146 2.79 -22.21 3.59
N ASN A 147 3.86 -22.89 4.01
CA ASN A 147 3.84 -24.33 4.32
C ASN A 147 4.41 -24.64 5.72
N MET A 148 4.23 -23.74 6.68
CA MET A 148 4.75 -23.91 8.04
C MET A 148 4.00 -25.00 8.81
N ARG A 149 4.70 -25.70 9.71
CA ARG A 149 4.13 -26.81 10.49
C ARG A 149 3.78 -26.35 11.90
N PHE A 150 2.54 -26.58 12.31
CA PHE A 150 2.08 -26.30 13.67
C PHE A 150 0.98 -27.30 14.06
N GLU A 151 1.11 -27.95 15.22
CA GLU A 151 0.11 -28.91 15.77
C GLU A 151 -0.39 -29.96 14.75
N GLY A 152 0.53 -30.55 13.97
CA GLY A 152 0.22 -31.61 13.02
C GLY A 152 -0.46 -31.14 11.71
N ARG A 153 -0.66 -29.83 11.53
CA ARG A 153 -1.20 -29.23 10.30
C ARG A 153 -0.19 -28.31 9.62
N THR A 154 -0.47 -28.01 8.35
CA THR A 154 0.20 -26.96 7.60
C THR A 154 -0.59 -25.66 7.75
N ILE A 155 0.09 -24.56 8.04
CA ILE A 155 -0.47 -23.22 8.09
C ILE A 155 0.38 -22.27 7.24
N ASP A 156 -0.26 -21.26 6.66
CA ASP A 156 0.44 -20.18 5.99
C ASP A 156 0.90 -19.10 6.98
N ARG A 157 1.71 -18.16 6.48
CA ARG A 157 2.28 -17.05 7.23
C ARG A 157 1.23 -16.15 7.87
N GLY A 158 0.20 -15.77 7.12
CA GLY A 158 -0.89 -14.93 7.63
C GLY A 158 -1.64 -15.62 8.77
N SER A 159 -1.96 -16.90 8.58
CA SER A 159 -2.57 -17.75 9.60
C SER A 159 -1.71 -17.88 10.86
N ALA A 160 -0.39 -18.02 10.74
CA ALA A 160 0.50 -18.08 11.89
C ALA A 160 0.60 -16.74 12.64
N LEU A 161 0.67 -15.62 11.92
CA LEU A 161 0.64 -14.27 12.52
C LEU A 161 -0.69 -14.00 13.24
N GLN A 162 -1.80 -14.47 12.69
CA GLN A 162 -3.12 -14.42 13.34
C GLN A 162 -3.13 -15.24 14.64
N LEU A 163 -2.62 -16.48 14.61
CA LEU A 163 -2.57 -17.35 15.80
C LEU A 163 -1.74 -16.76 16.95
N LEU A 164 -0.71 -15.95 16.67
CA LEU A 164 0.05 -15.24 17.70
C LEU A 164 -0.79 -14.21 18.47
N HIS A 165 -1.86 -13.68 17.88
CA HIS A 165 -2.82 -12.83 18.59
C HIS A 165 -3.76 -13.63 19.47
N ASP A 166 -4.06 -14.88 19.09
CA ASP A 166 -5.22 -15.62 19.61
C ASP A 166 -4.88 -16.69 20.65
N ILE A 167 -3.73 -17.37 20.53
CA ILE A 167 -3.35 -18.45 21.43
C ILE A 167 -3.06 -17.89 22.82
N GLU A 168 -3.79 -18.35 23.84
CA GLU A 168 -3.62 -17.88 25.23
C GLU A 168 -2.42 -18.53 25.94
N GLU A 169 -2.05 -19.76 25.59
CA GLU A 169 -0.98 -20.48 26.26
C GLU A 169 0.41 -20.03 25.75
N PRO A 170 1.29 -19.46 26.60
CA PRO A 170 2.60 -18.94 26.16
C PRO A 170 3.45 -19.99 25.45
N ALA A 171 3.45 -21.24 25.94
CA ALA A 171 4.21 -22.32 25.31
C ALA A 171 3.72 -22.65 23.89
N ARG A 172 2.40 -22.56 23.65
CA ARG A 172 1.81 -22.77 22.32
C ARG A 172 2.07 -21.57 21.40
N ARG A 173 2.05 -20.34 21.93
CA ARG A 173 2.47 -19.14 21.18
C ARG A 173 3.93 -19.24 20.74
N LYS A 174 4.82 -19.66 21.64
CA LYS A 174 6.21 -19.93 21.27
C LYS A 174 6.30 -21.01 20.20
N ALA A 175 5.53 -22.09 20.29
CA ALA A 175 5.54 -23.16 19.28
C ALA A 175 5.07 -22.68 17.89
N VAL A 176 4.09 -21.78 17.79
CA VAL A 176 3.70 -21.19 16.49
C VAL A 176 4.73 -20.17 15.99
N PHE A 177 5.38 -19.45 16.89
CA PHE A 177 6.51 -18.56 16.56
C PHE A 177 7.70 -19.36 16.01
N ASP A 178 8.05 -20.47 16.66
CA ASP A 178 9.12 -21.38 16.23
C ASP A 178 8.80 -22.07 14.88
N ALA A 179 7.53 -22.11 14.46
CA ALA A 179 7.15 -22.63 13.13
C ALA A 179 7.76 -21.83 11.97
N PHE A 180 8.20 -20.59 12.23
CA PHE A 180 8.92 -19.76 11.26
C PHE A 180 10.41 -20.08 11.14
N LEU A 181 11.00 -20.87 12.05
CA LEU A 181 12.44 -21.18 12.05
C LEU A 181 12.96 -21.67 10.68
N PRO A 182 12.26 -22.54 9.94
CA PRO A 182 12.72 -22.95 8.61
C PRO A 182 12.80 -21.80 7.60
N LEU A 183 11.86 -20.85 7.66
CA LEU A 183 11.88 -19.66 6.81
C LEU A 183 13.04 -18.74 7.20
N TRP A 184 13.23 -18.50 8.50
CA TRP A 184 14.32 -17.67 8.99
C TRP A 184 15.69 -18.25 8.65
N ALA A 185 15.86 -19.56 8.78
CA ALA A 185 17.08 -20.26 8.36
C ALA A 185 17.30 -20.16 6.84
N ALA A 186 16.24 -20.17 6.03
CA ALA A 186 16.37 -19.96 4.59
C ALA A 186 16.85 -18.54 4.25
N LEU A 187 16.40 -17.52 4.98
CA LEU A 187 16.73 -16.12 4.69
C LEU A 187 18.08 -15.69 5.29
N ASN A 188 18.37 -16.09 6.53
CA ASN A 188 19.53 -15.61 7.28
C ASN A 188 20.58 -16.69 7.60
N GLY A 189 20.38 -17.94 7.20
CA GLY A 189 21.32 -19.02 7.52
C GLY A 189 21.51 -19.19 9.03
N ASN A 190 22.75 -19.42 9.46
CA ASN A 190 23.17 -19.34 10.86
C ASN A 190 23.75 -17.94 11.20
N ASN A 191 23.25 -16.90 10.53
CA ASN A 191 23.70 -15.52 10.67
C ASN A 191 25.12 -15.25 10.15
N GLU A 192 25.58 -16.03 9.16
CA GLU A 192 26.89 -15.83 8.55
C GLU A 192 26.94 -14.53 7.72
N PRO A 193 28.12 -13.88 7.54
CA PRO A 193 28.24 -12.65 6.77
C PRO A 193 27.79 -12.71 5.31
N ASP A 194 27.74 -13.90 4.73
CA ASP A 194 27.30 -14.18 3.37
C ASP A 194 25.90 -14.82 3.29
N SER A 195 25.13 -14.73 4.39
CA SER A 195 23.74 -15.21 4.41
C SER A 195 22.93 -14.59 3.24
N PRO A 196 21.89 -15.29 2.74
CA PRO A 196 21.11 -14.82 1.60
C PRO A 196 20.62 -13.38 1.78
N TYR A 197 20.06 -13.04 2.95
CA TYR A 197 19.63 -11.68 3.24
C TYR A 197 20.78 -10.66 3.28
N ARG A 198 21.93 -10.99 3.88
CA ARG A 198 23.08 -10.09 3.94
C ARG A 198 23.67 -9.77 2.56
N ARG A 199 23.64 -10.73 1.64
CA ARG A 199 23.98 -10.47 0.23
C ARG A 199 22.96 -9.54 -0.43
N THR A 200 21.67 -9.82 -0.25
CA THR A 200 20.59 -8.98 -0.80
C THR A 200 20.67 -7.54 -0.31
N ILE A 201 20.85 -7.30 0.99
CA ILE A 201 20.92 -5.94 1.53
C ILE A 201 22.20 -5.21 1.09
N GLY A 202 23.32 -5.93 0.92
CA GLY A 202 24.55 -5.39 0.35
C GLY A 202 24.36 -4.92 -1.10
N MET A 203 23.70 -5.75 -1.93
CA MET A 203 23.32 -5.40 -3.30
C MET A 203 22.34 -4.23 -3.33
N ALA A 204 21.32 -4.23 -2.47
CA ALA A 204 20.34 -3.16 -2.37
C ALA A 204 20.98 -1.82 -1.98
N ALA A 205 21.94 -1.83 -1.04
CA ALA A 205 22.68 -0.64 -0.66
C ALA A 205 23.57 -0.12 -1.81
N GLU A 206 24.13 -1.01 -2.64
CA GLU A 206 24.86 -0.61 -3.85
C GLU A 206 23.94 0.01 -4.89
N GLU A 207 22.79 -0.60 -5.12
CA GLU A 207 21.79 -0.10 -6.06
C GLU A 207 21.23 1.25 -5.60
N ALA A 208 20.95 1.40 -4.30
CA ALA A 208 20.50 2.65 -3.70
C ALA A 208 21.51 3.80 -3.89
N ARG A 209 22.82 3.53 -3.86
CA ARG A 209 23.83 4.55 -4.15
C ARG A 209 23.78 5.06 -5.60
N LYS A 210 23.30 4.24 -6.55
CA LYS A 210 23.21 4.59 -7.97
C LYS A 210 21.88 5.25 -8.30
N ASN A 211 20.78 4.67 -7.82
CA ASN A 211 19.43 4.97 -8.28
C ASN A 211 18.48 5.46 -7.17
N GLY A 212 18.93 5.47 -5.91
CA GLY A 212 18.11 5.71 -4.73
C GLY A 212 17.37 4.46 -4.26
N SER A 213 17.13 4.37 -2.96
CA SER A 213 16.34 3.32 -2.31
C SER A 213 14.86 3.72 -2.18
N TYR A 214 14.01 2.79 -1.76
CA TYR A 214 12.65 3.11 -1.33
C TYR A 214 12.61 4.13 -0.17
N VAL A 215 13.62 4.13 0.72
CA VAL A 215 13.75 5.13 1.78
C VAL A 215 13.98 6.53 1.20
N ASP A 216 14.87 6.65 0.21
CA ASP A 216 15.13 7.93 -0.48
C ASP A 216 13.88 8.42 -1.22
N GLN A 217 13.16 7.50 -1.87
CA GLN A 217 11.92 7.80 -2.59
C GLN A 217 10.83 8.29 -1.63
N ALA A 218 10.62 7.61 -0.49
CA ALA A 218 9.62 8.00 0.50
C ALA A 218 9.95 9.35 1.15
N ALA A 219 11.21 9.59 1.53
CA ALA A 219 11.64 10.89 2.06
C ALA A 219 11.39 12.02 1.05
N LYS A 220 11.79 11.81 -0.22
CA LYS A 220 11.56 12.75 -1.32
C LYS A 220 10.08 12.97 -1.60
N ALA A 221 9.24 11.94 -1.49
CA ALA A 221 7.81 12.00 -1.78
C ALA A 221 7.07 13.01 -0.89
N ILE A 222 7.58 13.29 0.31
CA ILE A 222 7.00 14.31 1.22
C ILE A 222 7.91 15.51 1.46
N GLY A 223 9.07 15.57 0.79
CA GLY A 223 9.99 16.69 0.83
C GLY A 223 10.83 16.81 2.09
N ILE A 224 11.24 15.69 2.69
CA ILE A 224 12.14 15.64 3.86
C ILE A 224 13.44 14.90 3.53
N THR A 225 14.44 15.01 4.42
CA THR A 225 15.68 14.22 4.33
C THR A 225 15.56 12.87 5.05
N ASN A 226 16.43 11.91 4.72
CA ASN A 226 16.48 10.61 5.43
C ASN A 226 16.77 10.75 6.93
N ALA A 227 17.52 11.78 7.34
CA ALA A 227 17.78 12.04 8.75
C ALA A 227 16.53 12.52 9.50
N GLU A 228 15.69 13.33 8.84
CA GLU A 228 14.41 13.75 9.40
C GLU A 228 13.40 12.61 9.44
N LEU A 229 13.39 11.76 8.41
CA LEU A 229 12.60 10.53 8.37
C LEU A 229 12.98 9.62 9.53
N GLU A 230 14.26 9.30 9.72
CA GLU A 230 14.74 8.49 10.83
C GLU A 230 14.35 9.09 12.19
N ARG A 231 14.50 10.41 12.35
CA ARG A 231 14.07 11.11 13.56
C ARG A 231 12.57 10.92 13.83
N TRP A 232 11.71 11.01 12.82
CA TRP A 232 10.27 10.78 12.99
C TRP A 232 9.94 9.34 13.38
N LEU A 233 10.59 8.35 12.76
CA LEU A 233 10.41 6.95 13.16
C LEU A 233 10.81 6.73 14.62
N ILE A 234 11.94 7.30 15.06
CA ILE A 234 12.39 7.25 16.46
C ILE A 234 11.42 7.96 17.40
N GLU A 235 10.91 9.15 17.03
CA GLU A 235 9.91 9.87 17.84
C GLU A 235 8.63 9.05 18.05
N MET A 236 8.17 8.33 17.00
CA MET A 236 6.99 7.46 17.08
C MET A 236 7.25 6.24 17.98
N LEU A 237 8.42 5.61 17.83
CA LEU A 237 8.83 4.48 18.66
C LEU A 237 9.00 4.90 20.13
N ASP A 238 9.59 6.06 20.40
CA ASP A 238 9.75 6.58 21.75
C ASP A 238 8.41 6.96 22.39
N ALA A 239 7.50 7.57 21.62
CA ALA A 239 6.15 7.84 22.08
C ALA A 239 5.40 6.55 22.46
N TRP A 240 5.55 5.47 21.68
CA TRP A 240 5.00 4.16 22.02
C TRP A 240 5.65 3.57 23.27
N ARG A 241 6.98 3.60 23.36
CA ARG A 241 7.75 3.10 24.51
C ARG A 241 7.31 3.76 25.83
N ILE A 242 7.01 5.05 25.81
CA ILE A 242 6.51 5.82 26.96
C ILE A 242 5.05 5.49 27.28
N ALA A 243 4.23 5.23 26.26
CA ALA A 243 2.80 4.96 26.41
C ALA A 243 2.49 3.49 26.75
N SER A 244 3.42 2.56 26.50
CA SER A 244 3.23 1.11 26.71
C SER A 244 3.69 0.66 28.09
N ASP A 245 3.22 -0.53 28.50
CA ASP A 245 3.69 -1.20 29.72
C ASP A 245 5.20 -1.46 29.61
N PRO A 246 6.02 -1.00 30.58
CA PRO A 246 7.47 -1.21 30.55
C PRO A 246 7.87 -2.65 30.93
N ALA A 247 6.94 -3.52 31.32
CA ALA A 247 7.22 -4.92 31.61
C ALA A 247 7.78 -5.61 30.36
N PRO A 248 8.96 -6.25 30.46
CA PRO A 248 9.50 -7.00 29.34
C PRO A 248 8.57 -8.13 28.92
N ILE A 249 8.47 -8.36 27.61
CA ILE A 249 7.70 -9.46 27.03
C ILE A 249 8.53 -10.23 26.00
N GLU A 250 8.18 -11.48 25.79
CA GLU A 250 8.83 -12.31 24.78
C GLU A 250 8.39 -11.91 23.35
N PRO A 251 9.21 -12.16 22.31
CA PRO A 251 8.84 -11.87 20.92
C PRO A 251 7.50 -12.49 20.50
N TRP A 252 7.19 -13.70 20.96
CA TRP A 252 5.94 -14.40 20.68
C TRP A 252 4.74 -13.89 21.50
N ASP A 253 4.98 -13.03 22.49
CA ASP A 253 3.94 -12.43 23.33
C ASP A 253 3.56 -11.01 22.88
N PHE A 254 4.40 -10.33 22.10
CA PHE A 254 4.10 -8.97 21.61
C PHE A 254 2.74 -8.89 20.91
N ARG A 255 2.50 -9.76 19.92
CA ARG A 255 1.22 -9.79 19.19
C ARG A 255 0.06 -10.17 20.09
N TYR A 256 0.26 -11.08 21.05
CA TYR A 256 -0.78 -11.42 22.02
C TYR A 256 -1.15 -10.23 22.90
N THR A 257 -0.17 -9.48 23.39
CA THR A 257 -0.39 -8.30 24.23
C THR A 257 -1.12 -7.20 23.47
N THR A 258 -0.73 -6.93 22.22
CA THR A 258 -1.41 -5.92 21.39
C THR A 258 -2.74 -6.42 20.80
N GLY A 259 -2.92 -7.73 20.68
CA GLY A 259 -4.04 -8.40 20.03
C GLY A 259 -5.28 -8.59 20.91
N GLU A 260 -5.37 -7.96 22.07
CA GLU A 260 -6.52 -8.12 22.97
C GLU A 260 -7.85 -7.76 22.28
N ALA A 261 -7.89 -6.68 21.48
CA ALA A 261 -9.08 -6.32 20.72
C ALA A 261 -9.50 -7.43 19.75
N ASN A 262 -8.53 -8.08 19.10
CA ASN A 262 -8.79 -9.19 18.19
C ASN A 262 -9.51 -10.33 18.92
N ARG A 263 -9.00 -10.76 20.08
CA ARG A 263 -9.61 -11.82 20.88
C ARG A 263 -11.01 -11.47 21.38
N ARG A 264 -11.20 -10.24 21.89
CA ARG A 264 -12.49 -9.80 22.42
C ARG A 264 -13.58 -9.67 21.35
N LEU A 265 -13.19 -9.33 20.11
CA LEU A 265 -14.10 -9.11 18.99
C LEU A 265 -14.22 -10.32 18.05
N ALA A 266 -13.38 -11.35 18.18
CA ALA A 266 -13.31 -12.49 17.26
C ALA A 266 -14.68 -13.14 16.98
N VAL A 267 -15.51 -13.33 18.01
CA VAL A 267 -16.85 -13.94 17.86
C VAL A 267 -17.79 -13.10 16.98
N ALA A 268 -17.57 -11.78 16.91
CA ALA A 268 -18.36 -10.89 16.07
C ALA A 268 -17.82 -10.77 14.63
N ILE A 269 -16.66 -11.39 14.34
CA ILE A 269 -15.97 -11.28 13.05
C ILE A 269 -15.59 -12.67 12.52
N PRO A 270 -16.54 -13.60 12.31
CA PRO A 270 -16.23 -14.84 11.59
C PRO A 270 -15.91 -14.56 10.10
N PRO A 271 -15.26 -15.48 9.37
CA PRO A 271 -14.87 -15.26 7.97
C PRO A 271 -15.99 -14.74 7.06
N GLU A 272 -17.21 -15.27 7.22
CA GLU A 272 -18.36 -14.96 6.37
C GLU A 272 -18.87 -13.52 6.49
N VAL A 273 -18.52 -12.78 7.55
CA VAL A 273 -18.94 -11.38 7.71
C VAL A 273 -17.93 -10.37 7.21
N LEU A 274 -16.70 -10.78 6.89
CA LEU A 274 -15.63 -9.87 6.45
C LEU A 274 -16.07 -9.03 5.24
N VAL A 275 -16.53 -9.68 4.17
CA VAL A 275 -16.95 -9.00 2.94
C VAL A 275 -18.22 -8.16 3.17
N PRO A 276 -19.31 -8.69 3.77
CA PRO A 276 -20.50 -7.88 4.05
C PRO A 276 -20.23 -6.63 4.89
N ILE A 277 -19.43 -6.74 5.95
CA ILE A 277 -19.09 -5.59 6.82
C ILE A 277 -18.27 -4.57 6.06
N ASN A 278 -17.23 -5.02 5.34
CA ASN A 278 -16.40 -4.15 4.52
C ASN A 278 -17.23 -3.40 3.46
N GLN A 279 -18.11 -4.09 2.73
CA GLN A 279 -18.99 -3.48 1.73
C GLN A 279 -19.92 -2.43 2.36
N ARG A 280 -20.52 -2.76 3.52
CA ARG A 280 -21.38 -1.82 4.24
C ARG A 280 -20.61 -0.58 4.69
N PHE A 281 -19.42 -0.75 5.26
CA PHE A 281 -18.59 0.36 5.71
C PHE A 281 -18.24 1.31 4.56
N TYR A 282 -17.78 0.78 3.43
CA TYR A 282 -17.46 1.60 2.26
C TYR A 282 -18.69 2.23 1.61
N ALA A 283 -19.84 1.55 1.59
CA ALA A 283 -21.10 2.15 1.15
C ALA A 283 -21.49 3.36 2.03
N ASP A 284 -21.33 3.26 3.35
CA ASP A 284 -21.58 4.36 4.29
C ASP A 284 -20.55 5.50 4.16
N LEU A 285 -19.35 5.22 3.62
CA LEU A 285 -18.36 6.23 3.22
C LEU A 285 -18.65 6.87 1.85
N GLY A 286 -19.69 6.40 1.14
CA GLY A 286 -20.07 6.86 -0.20
C GLY A 286 -19.34 6.15 -1.35
N ALA A 287 -18.61 5.07 -1.08
CA ALA A 287 -17.77 4.32 -2.01
C ALA A 287 -18.18 2.83 -2.11
N ASP A 288 -19.45 2.54 -2.42
CA ASP A 288 -19.97 1.17 -2.52
C ASP A 288 -19.13 0.29 -3.49
N PRO A 289 -18.36 -0.71 -2.99
CA PRO A 289 -17.47 -1.52 -3.83
C PRO A 289 -18.21 -2.29 -4.94
N GLY A 290 -19.46 -2.68 -4.69
CA GLY A 290 -20.30 -3.35 -5.68
C GLY A 290 -20.66 -2.41 -6.84
N LYS A 291 -20.96 -1.14 -6.55
CA LYS A 291 -21.22 -0.12 -7.59
C LYS A 291 -19.95 0.32 -8.33
N LEU A 292 -18.80 0.28 -7.65
CA LEU A 292 -17.49 0.54 -8.26
C LEU A 292 -17.01 -0.65 -9.11
N GLY A 293 -17.66 -1.81 -9.01
CA GLY A 293 -17.30 -3.00 -9.80
C GLY A 293 -16.00 -3.66 -9.35
N VAL A 294 -15.64 -3.50 -8.06
CA VAL A 294 -14.51 -4.17 -7.42
C VAL A 294 -14.71 -5.68 -7.49
N VAL A 295 -13.67 -6.40 -7.90
CA VAL A 295 -13.64 -7.86 -7.94
C VAL A 295 -12.81 -8.36 -6.77
N HIS A 296 -13.33 -9.32 -6.02
CA HIS A 296 -12.64 -9.93 -4.88
C HIS A 296 -12.22 -11.36 -5.21
N ASP A 297 -10.92 -11.64 -5.13
CA ASP A 297 -10.35 -12.98 -5.09
C ASP A 297 -9.92 -13.30 -3.66
N LEU A 298 -10.81 -13.91 -2.88
CA LEU A 298 -10.59 -14.17 -1.44
C LEU A 298 -10.47 -15.66 -1.07
N ALA A 299 -10.74 -16.55 -2.03
CA ALA A 299 -10.66 -17.99 -1.80
C ALA A 299 -9.20 -18.45 -1.69
N ALA A 300 -8.92 -19.40 -0.80
CA ALA A 300 -7.60 -20.01 -0.69
C ALA A 300 -7.31 -20.91 -1.90
N ARG A 301 -6.09 -20.82 -2.46
CA ARG A 301 -5.55 -21.74 -3.48
C ARG A 301 -4.04 -21.91 -3.25
N ALA A 302 -3.50 -23.08 -3.61
CA ALA A 302 -2.10 -23.43 -3.31
C ALA A 302 -1.07 -22.55 -4.05
N ASP A 303 -1.44 -22.05 -5.23
CA ASP A 303 -0.63 -21.22 -6.13
C ASP A 303 -0.89 -19.71 -5.96
N LYS A 304 -1.79 -19.33 -5.04
CA LYS A 304 -2.14 -17.93 -4.81
C LYS A 304 -1.02 -17.16 -4.12
N SER A 305 -0.93 -15.86 -4.42
CA SER A 305 -0.02 -14.94 -3.74
C SER A 305 -0.14 -15.07 -2.20
N PRO A 306 0.99 -15.09 -1.47
CA PRO A 306 1.02 -15.06 -0.01
C PRO A 306 0.65 -13.69 0.59
N LEU A 307 0.37 -12.70 -0.26
CA LEU A 307 0.04 -11.34 0.15
C LEU A 307 -1.38 -10.98 -0.25
N ALA A 308 -2.04 -10.24 0.64
CA ALA A 308 -3.13 -9.39 0.23
C ALA A 308 -2.57 -8.24 -0.62
N TYR A 309 -3.28 -7.89 -1.69
CA TYR A 309 -2.96 -6.74 -2.53
C TYR A 309 -4.19 -6.31 -3.32
N CYS A 310 -4.13 -5.08 -3.85
CA CYS A 310 -5.09 -4.55 -4.79
C CYS A 310 -4.38 -4.09 -6.06
N ASP A 311 -4.98 -4.37 -7.21
CA ASP A 311 -4.47 -3.92 -8.51
C ASP A 311 -5.60 -3.53 -9.48
N PHE A 312 -5.23 -2.96 -10.61
CA PHE A 312 -6.14 -2.63 -11.69
C PHE A 312 -6.54 -3.89 -12.47
N LEU A 313 -7.84 -4.15 -12.57
CA LEU A 313 -8.39 -5.12 -13.53
C LEU A 313 -8.73 -4.46 -14.87
N VAL A 314 -9.21 -3.22 -14.83
CA VAL A 314 -9.52 -2.39 -16.01
C VAL A 314 -9.14 -0.96 -15.70
N ARG A 315 -8.39 -0.29 -16.59
CA ARG A 315 -8.08 1.15 -16.45
C ARG A 315 -9.25 2.04 -16.88
N GLY A 316 -9.62 3.01 -16.04
CA GLY A 316 -10.63 4.00 -16.39
C GLY A 316 -10.18 4.92 -17.53
N ARG A 317 -11.11 5.36 -18.39
CA ARG A 317 -10.82 6.26 -19.51
C ARG A 317 -12.07 6.96 -20.04
N TYR A 318 -11.88 8.04 -20.77
CA TYR A 318 -12.94 8.63 -21.59
C TYR A 318 -13.15 7.81 -22.87
N GLU A 319 -14.40 7.47 -23.13
CA GLU A 319 -14.83 6.88 -24.40
C GLU A 319 -14.95 7.97 -25.49
N ALA A 320 -15.08 7.56 -26.75
CA ALA A 320 -15.16 8.48 -27.88
C ALA A 320 -16.36 9.46 -27.81
N ASP A 321 -17.41 9.08 -27.09
CA ASP A 321 -18.61 9.90 -26.83
C ASP A 321 -18.42 10.89 -25.65
N GLY A 322 -17.24 10.92 -25.03
CA GLY A 322 -16.91 11.76 -23.87
C GLY A 322 -17.39 11.20 -22.53
N ARG A 323 -18.01 10.02 -22.50
CA ARG A 323 -18.42 9.37 -21.25
C ARG A 323 -17.21 8.74 -20.56
N TRP A 324 -17.14 8.86 -19.23
CA TRP A 324 -16.14 8.15 -18.44
C TRP A 324 -16.53 6.67 -18.29
N ARG A 325 -15.64 5.77 -18.72
CA ARG A 325 -15.65 4.36 -18.34
C ARG A 325 -14.85 4.21 -17.04
N PRO A 326 -15.46 3.73 -15.96
CA PRO A 326 -14.78 3.61 -14.67
C PRO A 326 -13.69 2.53 -14.67
N THR A 327 -12.69 2.75 -13.82
CA THR A 327 -11.72 1.72 -13.41
C THR A 327 -12.47 0.56 -12.74
N ARG A 328 -11.95 -0.66 -12.89
CA ARG A 328 -12.35 -1.81 -12.07
C ARG A 328 -11.13 -2.32 -11.32
N ALA A 329 -11.25 -2.43 -10.01
CA ALA A 329 -10.20 -2.95 -9.15
C ALA A 329 -10.31 -4.47 -9.00
N LEU A 330 -9.18 -5.12 -8.76
CA LEU A 330 -9.06 -6.49 -8.27
C LEU A 330 -8.43 -6.44 -6.88
N VAL A 331 -9.14 -6.94 -5.87
CA VAL A 331 -8.64 -7.16 -4.52
C VAL A 331 -8.36 -8.65 -4.34
N VAL A 332 -7.14 -8.99 -3.95
CA VAL A 332 -6.69 -10.36 -3.70
C VAL A 332 -6.30 -10.49 -2.23
N GLY A 333 -6.73 -11.57 -1.58
CA GLY A 333 -6.38 -11.88 -0.20
C GLY A 333 -6.84 -13.28 0.20
N THR A 334 -6.50 -13.77 1.39
CA THR A 334 -6.98 -15.06 1.90
C THR A 334 -7.25 -14.97 3.39
N TYR A 335 -8.52 -15.15 3.80
CA TYR A 335 -8.97 -14.89 5.18
C TYR A 335 -9.74 -16.08 5.77
N PRO A 336 -9.08 -17.20 6.07
CA PRO A 336 -9.77 -18.44 6.44
C PRO A 336 -10.42 -18.41 7.83
N VAL A 337 -10.00 -17.49 8.70
CA VAL A 337 -10.35 -17.49 10.13
C VAL A 337 -11.10 -16.23 10.61
N GLY A 338 -11.18 -15.17 9.81
CA GLY A 338 -11.83 -13.93 10.23
C GLY A 338 -10.97 -13.14 11.23
N GLY A 339 -11.62 -12.45 12.16
CA GLY A 339 -10.96 -11.63 13.17
C GLY A 339 -10.68 -10.19 12.73
N LEU A 340 -10.34 -9.35 13.70
CA LEU A 340 -10.10 -7.92 13.51
C LEU A 340 -8.89 -7.68 12.60
N PHE A 341 -7.85 -8.49 12.69
CA PHE A 341 -6.67 -8.38 11.83
C PHE A 341 -6.99 -8.68 10.35
N SER A 342 -7.71 -9.77 10.05
CA SER A 342 -8.18 -10.06 8.68
C SER A 342 -9.12 -8.98 8.15
N LEU A 343 -10.00 -8.45 9.01
CA LEU A 343 -10.91 -7.38 8.64
C LEU A 343 -10.16 -6.08 8.34
N HIS A 344 -9.16 -5.72 9.14
CA HIS A 344 -8.28 -4.58 8.90
C HIS A 344 -7.59 -4.67 7.54
N GLU A 345 -6.96 -5.82 7.24
CA GLU A 345 -6.28 -6.04 5.96
C GLU A 345 -7.27 -5.94 4.78
N LEU A 346 -8.45 -6.56 4.86
CA LEU A 346 -9.46 -6.43 3.80
C LEU A 346 -9.94 -4.99 3.61
N VAL A 347 -10.14 -4.23 4.69
CA VAL A 347 -10.54 -2.82 4.60
C VAL A 347 -9.41 -1.99 3.98
N HIS A 348 -8.15 -2.25 4.32
CA HIS A 348 -6.97 -1.64 3.71
C HIS A 348 -6.94 -1.90 2.19
N GLU A 349 -7.08 -3.14 1.75
CA GLU A 349 -7.09 -3.47 0.31
C GLU A 349 -8.25 -2.82 -0.46
N ASN A 350 -9.42 -2.68 0.18
CA ASN A 350 -10.50 -1.92 -0.45
C ASN A 350 -10.25 -0.41 -0.44
N GLY A 351 -9.37 0.09 0.42
CA GLY A 351 -8.91 1.49 0.40
C GLY A 351 -8.13 1.78 -0.87
N HIS A 352 -7.26 0.86 -1.28
CA HIS A 352 -6.62 0.86 -2.59
C HIS A 352 -7.64 0.77 -3.74
N ALA A 353 -8.60 -0.15 -3.66
CA ALA A 353 -9.63 -0.30 -4.69
C ALA A 353 -10.45 0.98 -4.90
N VAL A 354 -10.82 1.65 -3.81
CA VAL A 354 -11.53 2.93 -3.81
C VAL A 354 -10.65 4.05 -4.35
N HIS A 355 -9.37 4.07 -3.99
CA HIS A 355 -8.39 5.02 -4.54
C HIS A 355 -8.34 4.95 -6.07
N ILE A 356 -8.07 3.78 -6.64
CA ILE A 356 -7.95 3.65 -8.10
C ILE A 356 -9.27 3.83 -8.85
N SER A 357 -10.39 3.55 -8.17
CA SER A 357 -11.73 3.80 -8.73
C SER A 357 -12.05 5.30 -8.82
N ALA A 358 -11.42 6.13 -7.98
CA ALA A 358 -11.59 7.58 -8.00
C ALA A 358 -10.71 8.28 -9.05
N ILE A 359 -9.63 7.63 -9.51
CA ILE A 359 -8.75 8.19 -10.55
C ILE A 359 -9.59 8.52 -11.79
N ARG A 360 -9.56 9.79 -12.20
CA ARG A 360 -10.28 10.29 -13.36
C ARG A 360 -9.42 11.32 -14.08
N ASN A 361 -8.50 10.81 -14.89
CA ASN A 361 -7.50 11.62 -15.59
C ASN A 361 -7.31 11.18 -17.04
N ARG A 362 -6.47 11.91 -17.78
CA ARG A 362 -5.98 11.51 -19.09
C ARG A 362 -5.16 10.20 -18.97
N PRO A 363 -5.10 9.38 -20.03
CA PRO A 363 -4.42 8.08 -20.03
C PRO A 363 -3.02 8.07 -19.41
N ALA A 364 -2.20 9.10 -19.64
CA ALA A 364 -0.85 9.18 -19.13
C ALA A 364 -0.75 9.13 -17.59
N PHE A 365 -1.84 9.51 -16.89
CA PHE A 365 -1.86 9.64 -15.44
C PHE A 365 -2.83 8.66 -14.75
N THR A 366 -3.31 7.62 -15.46
CA THR A 366 -4.26 6.65 -14.88
C THR A 366 -3.61 5.58 -13.99
N ASP A 367 -2.32 5.75 -13.65
CA ASP A 367 -1.61 4.84 -12.75
C ASP A 367 -1.54 5.34 -11.32
N TRP A 368 -1.06 4.47 -10.42
CA TRP A 368 -0.80 4.80 -9.03
C TRP A 368 0.03 6.10 -8.92
N PRO A 369 -0.21 6.93 -7.89
CA PRO A 369 0.80 7.91 -7.47
C PRO A 369 2.01 7.17 -6.88
N ASP A 370 2.88 7.84 -6.13
CA ASP A 370 3.96 7.13 -5.44
C ASP A 370 3.45 6.17 -4.35
N THR A 371 4.30 5.19 -4.03
CA THR A 371 3.99 4.09 -3.10
C THR A 371 3.64 4.58 -1.71
N LEU A 372 4.36 5.58 -1.18
CA LEU A 372 4.12 6.11 0.17
C LEU A 372 2.69 6.61 0.35
N PHE A 373 2.20 7.45 -0.58
CA PHE A 373 0.82 7.92 -0.49
C PHE A 373 -0.20 6.81 -0.73
N THR A 374 0.10 5.89 -1.65
CA THR A 374 -0.77 4.75 -1.95
C THR A 374 -1.05 3.90 -0.71
N GLU A 375 0.00 3.51 0.01
CA GLU A 375 -0.09 2.75 1.27
C GLU A 375 -0.75 3.58 2.38
N ALA A 376 -0.33 4.83 2.55
CA ALA A 376 -0.89 5.71 3.59
C ALA A 376 -2.39 5.95 3.42
N PHE A 377 -2.87 6.12 2.18
CA PHE A 377 -4.28 6.37 1.92
C PHE A 377 -5.14 5.14 2.18
N ALA A 378 -4.67 3.93 1.87
CA ALA A 378 -5.38 2.70 2.20
C ALA A 378 -5.62 2.54 3.71
N ASP A 379 -4.71 3.08 4.52
CA ASP A 379 -4.85 3.09 5.97
C ASP A 379 -5.85 4.13 6.53
N VAL A 380 -6.20 5.16 5.74
CA VAL A 380 -7.17 6.18 6.16
C VAL A 380 -8.52 5.55 6.55
N PRO A 381 -9.16 4.71 5.71
CA PRO A 381 -10.35 3.98 6.12
C PRO A 381 -10.03 2.79 7.04
N SER A 382 -8.92 2.06 6.85
CA SER A 382 -8.63 0.82 7.61
C SER A 382 -8.49 1.07 9.11
N TRP A 383 -7.86 2.18 9.53
CA TRP A 383 -7.70 2.51 10.95
C TRP A 383 -9.04 2.65 11.68
N SER A 384 -10.13 2.93 10.94
CA SER A 384 -11.47 3.02 11.52
C SER A 384 -11.92 1.72 12.18
N VAL A 385 -11.46 0.54 11.75
CA VAL A 385 -11.90 -0.74 12.34
C VAL A 385 -11.52 -0.88 13.81
N PHE A 386 -10.49 -0.16 14.25
CA PHE A 386 -10.06 -0.13 15.65
C PHE A 386 -10.87 0.86 16.49
N GLU A 387 -11.59 1.80 15.89
CA GLU A 387 -12.34 2.82 16.63
C GLU A 387 -13.59 2.22 17.30
N PRO A 388 -13.81 2.41 18.62
CA PRO A 388 -14.96 1.85 19.32
C PRO A 388 -16.30 2.20 18.67
N GLN A 389 -16.45 3.42 18.14
CA GLN A 389 -17.66 3.84 17.42
C GLN A 389 -17.92 3.05 16.14
N TRP A 390 -16.87 2.67 15.42
CA TRP A 390 -16.98 1.80 14.24
C TRP A 390 -17.40 0.40 14.68
N GLN A 391 -16.73 -0.15 15.69
CA GLN A 391 -16.99 -1.49 16.22
C GLN A 391 -18.44 -1.62 16.68
N ARG A 392 -18.93 -0.65 17.47
CA ARG A 392 -20.33 -0.61 17.91
C ARG A 392 -21.32 -0.62 16.74
N LYS A 393 -21.06 0.16 15.69
CA LYS A 393 -21.96 0.29 14.53
C LYS A 393 -21.99 -0.96 13.66
N TYR A 394 -20.83 -1.56 13.38
CA TYR A 394 -20.71 -2.63 12.39
C TYR A 394 -20.66 -4.03 13.01
N LEU A 395 -20.19 -4.16 14.25
CA LEU A 395 -20.07 -5.43 14.98
C LEU A 395 -21.14 -5.57 16.09
N GLY A 396 -21.80 -4.48 16.48
CA GLY A 396 -22.72 -4.47 17.63
C GLY A 396 -22.03 -4.65 18.99
N LYS A 397 -20.69 -4.64 19.00
CA LYS A 397 -19.81 -4.75 20.17
C LYS A 397 -18.64 -3.81 19.98
N GLU A 398 -18.03 -3.37 21.06
CA GLU A 398 -16.81 -2.56 21.03
C GLU A 398 -15.89 -3.00 22.16
N VAL A 399 -14.61 -2.63 22.04
CA VAL A 399 -13.65 -2.68 23.15
C VAL A 399 -13.44 -1.29 23.71
N GLU A 400 -12.83 -1.22 24.89
CA GLU A 400 -12.45 0.05 25.50
C GLU A 400 -11.45 0.81 24.61
N PRO A 401 -11.46 2.16 24.62
CA PRO A 401 -10.57 2.98 23.79
C PRO A 401 -9.07 2.62 23.93
N GLU A 402 -8.63 2.26 25.13
CA GLU A 402 -7.25 1.85 25.41
C GLU A 402 -6.86 0.57 24.66
N THR A 403 -7.70 -0.46 24.75
CA THR A 403 -7.53 -1.73 24.03
C THR A 403 -7.58 -1.54 22.52
N ALA A 404 -8.45 -0.65 22.04
CA ALA A 404 -8.54 -0.27 20.63
C ALA A 404 -7.26 0.39 20.11
N LEU A 405 -6.75 1.41 20.82
CA LEU A 405 -5.51 2.12 20.47
C LEU A 405 -4.31 1.18 20.47
N ARG A 406 -4.20 0.31 21.49
CA ARG A 406 -3.13 -0.68 21.57
C ARG A 406 -3.15 -1.67 20.40
N ALA A 407 -4.34 -2.10 19.97
CA ALA A 407 -4.48 -2.99 18.83
C ALA A 407 -4.12 -2.33 17.49
N GLN A 408 -4.52 -1.07 17.31
CA GLN A 408 -4.15 -0.29 16.13
C GLN A 408 -2.64 -0.05 16.09
N PHE A 409 -2.11 0.62 17.12
CA PHE A 409 -0.73 1.07 17.13
C PHE A 409 0.28 -0.05 17.37
N GLY A 410 -0.12 -1.19 17.94
CA GLY A 410 0.74 -2.36 18.03
C GLY A 410 1.23 -2.86 16.65
N ASN A 411 0.36 -2.86 15.64
CA ASN A 411 0.76 -3.20 14.27
C ASN A 411 1.56 -2.06 13.61
N VAL A 412 1.08 -0.81 13.73
CA VAL A 412 1.77 0.37 13.16
C VAL A 412 3.21 0.48 13.67
N ILE A 413 3.43 0.26 14.97
CA ILE A 413 4.75 0.39 15.57
C ILE A 413 5.70 -0.74 15.15
N LEU A 414 5.20 -1.94 14.84
CA LEU A 414 6.03 -2.96 14.17
C LEU A 414 6.47 -2.52 12.77
N ASP A 415 5.59 -1.87 11.99
CA ASP A 415 5.96 -1.33 10.68
C ASP A 415 7.00 -0.21 10.78
N VAL A 416 6.87 0.68 11.78
CA VAL A 416 7.88 1.70 12.09
C VAL A 416 9.21 1.05 12.50
N THR A 417 9.16 -0.03 13.28
CA THR A 417 10.35 -0.80 13.71
C THR A 417 11.07 -1.40 12.51
N TRP A 418 10.35 -2.07 11.59
CA TRP A 418 10.93 -2.59 10.35
C TRP A 418 11.46 -1.49 9.43
N SER A 419 10.79 -0.34 9.37
CA SER A 419 11.27 0.82 8.61
C SER A 419 12.62 1.32 9.13
N LEU A 420 12.76 1.46 10.44
CA LEU A 420 14.02 1.87 11.07
C LEU A 420 15.12 0.81 10.89
N PHE A 421 14.75 -0.46 11.00
CA PHE A 421 15.64 -1.59 10.77
C PHE A 421 16.24 -1.59 9.35
N GLU A 422 15.41 -1.51 8.31
CA GLU A 422 15.91 -1.47 6.92
C GLU A 422 16.71 -0.20 6.63
N LEU A 423 16.27 0.94 7.16
CA LEU A 423 17.01 2.21 7.01
C LEU A 423 18.43 2.10 7.58
N ARG A 424 18.59 1.49 8.76
CA ARG A 424 19.90 1.27 9.38
C ARG A 424 20.75 0.26 8.59
N LEU A 425 20.16 -0.82 8.10
CA LEU A 425 20.88 -1.81 7.30
C LEU A 425 21.24 -1.34 5.89
N LEU A 426 20.44 -0.50 5.24
CA LEU A 426 20.80 0.11 3.96
C LEU A 426 21.97 1.09 4.12
N ARG A 427 22.04 1.77 5.28
CA ARG A 427 23.16 2.66 5.64
C ARG A 427 24.43 1.88 5.94
N ASP A 428 24.34 0.78 6.69
CA ASP A 428 25.44 -0.12 6.98
C ASP A 428 25.06 -1.59 6.71
N PRO A 429 25.22 -2.07 5.47
CA PRO A 429 24.86 -3.44 5.11
C PRO A 429 25.82 -4.50 5.70
N SER A 430 26.91 -4.06 6.36
CA SER A 430 27.83 -4.96 7.06
C SER A 430 27.39 -5.28 8.50
N SER A 431 26.41 -4.55 9.02
CA SER A 431 25.81 -4.81 10.33
C SER A 431 25.15 -6.19 10.40
N ASP A 432 25.13 -6.77 11.59
CA ASP A 432 24.38 -7.99 11.90
C ASP A 432 22.89 -7.67 12.05
N PRO A 433 22.02 -8.21 11.18
CA PRO A 433 20.60 -7.91 11.23
C PRO A 433 19.94 -8.34 12.56
N ASN A 434 20.39 -9.43 13.18
CA ASN A 434 19.80 -9.86 14.44
C ASN A 434 20.14 -8.89 15.57
N LEU A 435 21.36 -8.35 15.60
CA LEU A 435 21.76 -7.35 16.60
C LEU A 435 21.02 -6.02 16.40
N VAL A 436 20.93 -5.52 15.16
CA VAL A 436 20.19 -4.28 14.87
C VAL A 436 18.72 -4.41 15.25
N TRP A 437 18.08 -5.53 14.90
CA TRP A 437 16.69 -5.78 15.26
C TRP A 437 16.51 -5.85 16.78
N THR A 438 17.34 -6.64 17.47
CA THR A 438 17.31 -6.81 18.92
C THR A 438 17.46 -5.47 19.64
N GLU A 439 18.40 -4.61 19.22
CA GLU A 439 18.58 -3.28 19.79
C GLU A 439 17.28 -2.45 19.70
N ILE A 440 16.67 -2.39 18.52
CA ILE A 440 15.46 -1.58 18.30
C ILE A 440 14.31 -2.14 19.13
N THR A 441 14.05 -3.46 19.06
CA THR A 441 12.87 -4.05 19.71
C THR A 441 12.99 -4.06 21.23
N SER A 442 14.18 -4.34 21.76
CA SER A 442 14.39 -4.32 23.22
C SER A 442 14.33 -2.90 23.77
N HIS A 443 14.84 -1.91 23.04
CA HIS A 443 14.79 -0.53 23.50
C HIS A 443 13.38 0.07 23.43
N PHE A 444 12.70 -0.07 22.29
CA PHE A 444 11.45 0.66 22.03
C PHE A 444 10.17 -0.13 22.33
N LEU A 445 10.22 -1.46 22.28
CA LEU A 445 9.04 -2.31 22.42
C LEU A 445 9.02 -3.13 23.72
N HIS A 446 10.06 -2.98 24.55
CA HIS A 446 10.27 -3.78 25.76
C HIS A 446 10.26 -5.30 25.48
N ILE A 447 10.79 -5.71 24.31
CA ILE A 447 10.89 -7.13 23.95
C ILE A 447 12.21 -7.70 24.48
N GLU A 448 12.17 -8.86 25.13
CA GLU A 448 13.37 -9.55 25.61
C GLU A 448 14.36 -9.81 24.45
N PRO A 449 15.68 -9.63 24.66
CA PRO A 449 16.65 -9.69 23.59
C PRO A 449 16.93 -11.12 23.13
N HIS A 450 16.76 -11.36 21.83
CA HIS A 450 17.01 -12.67 21.19
C HIS A 450 17.87 -12.54 19.92
N PRO A 451 19.15 -12.15 20.05
CA PRO A 451 20.05 -12.00 18.89
C PRO A 451 20.36 -13.33 18.19
N GLU A 452 20.06 -14.47 18.81
CA GLU A 452 20.15 -15.79 18.21
C GLU A 452 19.02 -16.11 17.23
N MET A 453 17.92 -15.33 17.21
CA MET A 453 16.75 -15.58 16.37
C MET A 453 16.53 -14.49 15.30
N PRO A 454 16.46 -14.83 14.00
CA PRO A 454 16.17 -13.87 12.92
C PRO A 454 14.69 -13.48 12.82
N TRP A 455 14.03 -13.21 13.95
CA TRP A 455 12.57 -13.01 13.98
C TRP A 455 12.09 -11.71 13.34
N TRP A 456 13.02 -10.83 12.92
CA TRP A 456 12.72 -9.74 11.99
C TRP A 456 12.18 -10.25 10.64
N ALA A 457 12.56 -11.46 10.21
CA ALA A 457 12.31 -12.02 8.90
C ALA A 457 10.89 -12.60 8.73
N MET A 458 9.87 -11.86 9.18
CA MET A 458 8.45 -12.21 9.06
C MET A 458 7.75 -11.54 7.88
N ARG A 459 8.35 -10.49 7.29
CA ARG A 459 7.77 -9.71 6.19
C ARG A 459 8.50 -10.02 4.89
N VAL A 460 7.74 -10.41 3.86
CA VAL A 460 8.31 -10.72 2.54
C VAL A 460 8.97 -9.50 1.90
N GLN A 461 8.47 -8.30 2.20
CA GLN A 461 9.03 -7.04 1.72
C GLN A 461 10.50 -6.88 2.07
N LEU A 462 10.94 -7.39 3.23
CA LEU A 462 12.35 -7.32 3.65
C LEU A 462 13.28 -8.06 2.69
N GLY A 463 12.83 -9.20 2.14
CA GLY A 463 13.60 -9.99 1.19
C GLY A 463 13.36 -9.60 -0.27
N GLY A 464 12.11 -9.29 -0.63
CA GLY A 464 11.68 -9.03 -2.00
C GLY A 464 11.83 -7.58 -2.46
N SER A 465 11.82 -6.62 -1.53
CA SER A 465 11.87 -5.19 -1.84
C SER A 465 12.57 -4.41 -0.72
N PRO A 466 13.90 -4.59 -0.52
CA PRO A 466 14.60 -3.98 0.60
C PRO A 466 14.41 -2.46 0.68
N GLY A 467 14.00 -1.98 1.85
CA GLY A 467 13.66 -0.58 2.14
C GLY A 467 12.18 -0.23 1.98
N TYR A 468 11.35 -1.16 1.48
CA TYR A 468 9.92 -0.92 1.23
C TYR A 468 9.13 -0.65 2.51
N MET A 469 9.56 -1.17 3.66
CA MET A 469 8.78 -1.07 4.90
C MET A 469 8.55 0.38 5.34
N VAL A 470 9.41 1.29 4.90
CA VAL A 470 9.26 2.74 5.11
C VAL A 470 7.92 3.27 4.60
N ASN A 471 7.33 2.68 3.56
CA ASN A 471 6.04 3.12 3.03
C ASN A 471 4.90 2.88 4.02
N TYR A 472 5.00 1.85 4.87
CA TYR A 472 4.06 1.62 5.97
C TYR A 472 4.40 2.48 7.19
N GLY A 473 5.66 2.46 7.65
CA GLY A 473 6.06 3.18 8.86
C GLY A 473 5.92 4.70 8.75
N LEU A 474 6.43 5.29 7.65
CA LEU A 474 6.23 6.70 7.35
C LEU A 474 4.79 6.97 6.85
N GLY A 475 4.15 5.98 6.21
CA GLY A 475 2.77 6.07 5.76
C GLY A 475 1.81 6.47 6.88
N ALA A 476 2.02 5.93 8.08
CA ALA A 476 1.25 6.28 9.28
C ALA A 476 1.23 7.79 9.60
N VAL A 477 2.29 8.54 9.25
CA VAL A 477 2.32 10.01 9.39
C VAL A 477 1.31 10.65 8.45
N LEU A 478 1.31 10.26 7.18
CA LEU A 478 0.37 10.77 6.19
C LEU A 478 -1.06 10.33 6.50
N THR A 479 -1.27 9.08 6.92
CA THR A 479 -2.58 8.58 7.35
C THR A 479 -3.17 9.44 8.45
N ALA A 480 -2.38 9.76 9.49
CA ALA A 480 -2.85 10.58 10.61
C ALA A 480 -3.18 12.03 10.20
N GLU A 481 -2.34 12.65 9.35
CA GLU A 481 -2.59 13.99 8.80
C GLU A 481 -3.84 14.00 7.92
N ILE A 482 -4.03 13.00 7.05
CA ILE A 482 -5.21 12.87 6.18
C ILE A 482 -6.47 12.70 7.01
N ARG A 483 -6.47 11.77 7.98
CA ARG A 483 -7.62 11.54 8.88
C ARG A 483 -7.98 12.82 9.64
N LYS A 484 -7.00 13.52 10.22
CA LYS A 484 -7.21 14.80 10.95
C LYS A 484 -7.84 15.86 10.05
N ARG A 485 -7.23 16.15 8.90
CA ARG A 485 -7.72 17.18 7.97
C ARG A 485 -9.10 16.84 7.39
N THR A 486 -9.34 15.56 7.10
CA THR A 486 -10.65 15.08 6.62
C THR A 486 -11.73 15.31 7.67
N ALA A 487 -11.46 14.94 8.93
CA ALA A 487 -12.40 15.13 10.03
C ALA A 487 -12.74 16.61 10.26
N GLU A 488 -11.76 17.51 10.16
CA GLU A 488 -11.97 18.96 10.25
C GLU A 488 -12.83 19.51 9.10
N ALA A 489 -12.69 18.95 7.90
CA ALA A 489 -13.36 19.46 6.71
C ALA A 489 -14.81 18.96 6.56
N ILE A 490 -15.06 17.69 6.85
CA ILE A 490 -16.36 17.05 6.57
C ILE A 490 -16.98 16.32 7.76
N GLY A 491 -16.33 16.33 8.92
CA GLY A 491 -16.74 15.58 10.12
C GLY A 491 -16.09 14.19 10.20
N PRO A 492 -16.26 13.48 11.34
CA PRO A 492 -15.64 12.18 11.58
C PRO A 492 -16.07 11.15 10.53
N ILE A 493 -15.18 10.20 10.21
CA ILE A 493 -15.39 9.20 9.14
C ILE A 493 -15.57 7.78 9.67
N ASP A 494 -15.17 7.49 10.90
CA ASP A 494 -15.06 6.09 11.37
C ASP A 494 -16.43 5.43 11.50
N ALA A 495 -17.49 6.19 11.80
CA ALA A 495 -18.84 5.66 11.79
C ALA A 495 -19.50 5.69 10.40
N GLY A 496 -18.75 5.90 9.32
CA GLY A 496 -19.26 6.03 7.95
C GLY A 496 -19.85 7.42 7.68
N ASN A 497 -19.11 8.25 6.94
CA ASN A 497 -19.54 9.57 6.49
C ASN A 497 -19.68 9.57 4.97
N PRO A 498 -20.91 9.71 4.42
CA PRO A 498 -21.15 9.56 2.99
C PRO A 498 -20.53 10.66 2.13
N ARG A 499 -20.04 11.74 2.75
CA ARG A 499 -19.29 12.80 2.06
C ARG A 499 -17.83 12.42 1.80
N TRP A 500 -17.31 11.39 2.47
CA TRP A 500 -15.89 11.03 2.44
C TRP A 500 -15.40 10.72 1.03
N TYR A 501 -16.08 9.85 0.30
CA TYR A 501 -15.58 9.42 -1.01
C TYR A 501 -15.57 10.56 -2.03
N ALA A 502 -16.66 11.31 -2.13
CA ALA A 502 -16.74 12.44 -3.06
C ALA A 502 -15.68 13.51 -2.74
N TRP A 503 -15.50 13.82 -1.45
CA TRP A 503 -14.55 14.84 -1.01
C TRP A 503 -13.09 14.40 -1.20
N THR A 504 -12.72 13.19 -0.75
CA THR A 504 -11.37 12.67 -0.96
C THR A 504 -11.06 12.46 -2.44
N SER A 505 -12.03 12.03 -3.25
CA SER A 505 -11.87 11.93 -4.71
C SER A 505 -11.49 13.26 -5.34
N GLU A 506 -12.18 14.34 -4.97
CA GLU A 506 -11.93 15.68 -5.49
C GLU A 506 -10.57 16.24 -5.05
N GLN A 507 -10.24 16.06 -3.77
CA GLN A 507 -9.09 16.68 -3.11
C GLN A 507 -7.79 15.90 -3.27
N LEU A 508 -7.86 14.57 -3.39
CA LEU A 508 -6.70 13.68 -3.29
C LEU A 508 -6.60 12.67 -4.43
N LEU A 509 -7.68 11.96 -4.77
CA LEU A 509 -7.56 10.67 -5.49
C LEU A 509 -7.69 10.79 -7.01
N ARG A 510 -8.45 11.77 -7.53
CA ARG A 510 -8.76 11.83 -8.97
C ARG A 510 -7.55 12.02 -9.89
N PHE A 511 -6.43 12.48 -9.33
CA PHE A 511 -5.26 12.89 -10.09
C PHE A 511 -4.42 11.71 -10.60
N GLY A 512 -4.51 10.53 -9.99
CA GLY A 512 -3.59 9.42 -10.28
C GLY A 512 -2.14 9.89 -10.18
N SER A 513 -1.31 9.57 -11.17
CA SER A 513 0.12 9.92 -11.17
C SER A 513 0.46 11.35 -11.64
N GLU A 514 -0.55 12.20 -11.90
CA GLU A 514 -0.35 13.59 -12.35
C GLU A 514 0.37 14.46 -11.30
N ARG A 515 0.06 14.25 -10.01
CA ARG A 515 0.61 15.04 -8.90
C ARG A 515 1.53 14.17 -8.07
N ASN A 516 2.73 14.69 -7.77
CA ASN A 516 3.57 14.08 -6.75
C ASN A 516 2.96 14.29 -5.35
N THR A 517 3.24 13.37 -4.43
CA THR A 517 2.69 13.41 -3.07
C THR A 517 3.04 14.68 -2.31
N GLN A 518 4.24 15.24 -2.49
CA GLN A 518 4.66 16.44 -1.78
C GLN A 518 3.72 17.60 -2.09
N ARG A 519 3.46 17.84 -3.38
CA ARG A 519 2.55 18.89 -3.83
C ARG A 519 1.11 18.58 -3.43
N LEU A 520 0.69 17.33 -3.61
CA LEU A 520 -0.66 16.89 -3.26
C LEU A 520 -0.97 17.14 -1.79
N MET A 521 -0.08 16.70 -0.90
CA MET A 521 -0.22 16.87 0.55
C MET A 521 -0.07 18.32 0.97
N GLN A 522 0.83 19.10 0.36
CA GLN A 522 0.95 20.53 0.64
C GLN A 522 -0.34 21.30 0.29
N ASP A 523 -0.94 21.02 -0.87
CA ASP A 523 -2.19 21.65 -1.29
C ASP A 523 -3.35 21.23 -0.37
N PHE A 524 -3.39 19.95 0.03
CA PHE A 524 -4.43 19.39 0.88
C PHE A 524 -4.39 19.90 2.34
N LEU A 525 -3.19 19.94 2.92
CA LEU A 525 -2.96 20.36 4.32
C LEU A 525 -2.78 21.88 4.46
N GLY A 526 -2.44 22.59 3.38
CA GLY A 526 -2.03 24.00 3.41
C GLY A 526 -0.62 24.22 3.98
N ARG A 527 0.12 23.13 4.26
CA ARG A 527 1.47 23.10 4.82
C ARG A 527 2.15 21.76 4.50
N PRO A 528 3.48 21.64 4.66
CA PRO A 528 4.13 20.33 4.62
C PRO A 528 3.60 19.36 5.70
N PRO A 529 3.62 18.04 5.45
CA PRO A 529 3.30 17.02 6.46
C PRO A 529 4.22 17.07 7.68
N THR A 530 3.73 16.63 8.85
CA THR A 530 4.52 16.52 10.08
C THR A 530 4.16 15.27 10.88
N SER A 531 5.07 14.76 11.72
CA SER A 531 4.81 13.64 12.63
C SER A 531 3.79 13.95 13.76
N GLN A 532 3.37 15.21 13.93
CA GLN A 532 2.60 15.62 15.11
C GLN A 532 1.24 14.93 15.22
N ALA A 533 0.51 14.77 14.11
CA ALA A 533 -0.82 14.17 14.15
C ALA A 533 -0.79 12.70 14.62
N VAL A 534 0.25 11.92 14.23
CA VAL A 534 0.39 10.53 14.68
C VAL A 534 0.92 10.45 16.10
N LEU A 535 1.86 11.33 16.48
CA LEU A 535 2.36 11.42 17.86
C LEU A 535 1.25 11.81 18.85
N GLU A 536 0.36 12.73 18.48
CA GLU A 536 -0.83 13.07 19.25
C GLU A 536 -1.72 11.84 19.49
N GLN A 537 -1.87 10.96 18.49
CA GLN A 537 -2.69 9.75 18.62
C GLN A 537 -2.03 8.69 19.50
N ILE A 538 -0.74 8.40 19.30
CA ILE A 538 0.00 7.44 20.13
C ILE A 538 -0.02 7.87 21.61
N ARG A 539 0.04 9.17 21.89
CA ARG A 539 0.07 9.71 23.25
C ARG A 539 -1.30 9.79 23.93
N ARG A 540 -2.43 9.45 23.28
CA ARG A 540 -3.79 9.55 23.85
C ARG A 540 -4.11 8.58 25.01
N ARG A 541 -3.07 8.02 25.64
CA ARG A 541 -3.07 6.94 26.63
C ARG A 541 -3.48 5.60 26.01
N ASN A 542 -2.47 4.76 25.81
CA ASN A 542 -2.57 3.31 25.92
C ASN A 542 -2.62 2.88 27.39
#